data_AF-A0A6A0HDY5-F1
#
_entry.id   AF-A0A6A0HDY5-F1
#
_cell.length_a   1.000
_cell.length_b   1.000
_cell.length_c   1.000
_cell.angle_alpha   90.00
_cell.angle_beta   90.00
_cell.angle_gamma   90.00
#
_symmetry.space_group_name_H-M   'P 1'
#
loop_
_entity.id
_entity.type
_entity.pdbx_description
1 polymer ?
#
loop_
_entity_poly.entity_id
_entity_poly.type
_entity_poly.pdbx_seq_one_letter_code
_entity_poly.pdbx_strand_id
1 'polypeptide(L)'
;MTFNIGSEVFSLTGIELLDPGFTKVMDWLALDEESKVPDLVEGDKLPITEARLNERQTVAPDYLTEAQVIGLMEKHGIGTDASIPVHINNICQRNYVTVESGRRLVPTNLGIVLVHGYQKIDVDLVLPTMRSAVEEQLNLIAAGKADFDSVLRHTLHIFAAKFQYFVSNIGGMDNLFEVSFSPLSESGKPFSRCGKCKRYMKLVETKPQRLYCATCDDTYAVPPGGNVREYQENKCPLDDFQLLLYSGGGQGRSYTFCPYCYNNAPFPGMLKNSGCNNCLHPTCAFGRDKMGVSQCMECEGGVLVLDPASGPKWKICCNRRVLRVLCGRELVPIVKCDVLVCLFDKASKVNVLSEVCATCGSQNVAVEYKEGKSKFKDGSLSESGCIFCSPMLTPLVTKQRVSYEGNRGRGRGRGGPRGRGRGRGRAGRR
;
A
#
# COMPACT_ATOMS: atom_id res chain seq x y z
N MET A 1 -3.04 -51.87 22.69
CA MET A 1 -3.68 -53.20 22.55
C MET A 1 -3.46 -53.71 21.12
N THR A 2 -3.30 -55.02 20.94
CA THR A 2 -3.08 -55.65 19.64
C THR A 2 -4.15 -56.70 19.39
N PHE A 3 -4.73 -56.72 18.19
CA PHE A 3 -5.78 -57.64 17.78
C PHE A 3 -5.30 -58.50 16.61
N ASN A 4 -5.55 -59.80 16.68
CA ASN A 4 -5.25 -60.72 15.61
C ASN A 4 -6.54 -61.08 14.88
N ILE A 5 -6.60 -60.82 13.58
CA ILE A 5 -7.73 -61.17 12.71
C ILE A 5 -7.18 -62.08 11.60
N GLY A 6 -7.39 -63.39 11.73
CA GLY A 6 -6.83 -64.36 10.80
C GLY A 6 -5.30 -64.35 10.82
N SER A 7 -4.67 -63.94 9.72
CA SER A 7 -3.21 -63.78 9.58
C SER A 7 -2.70 -62.35 9.83
N GLU A 8 -3.60 -61.37 9.98
CA GLU A 8 -3.26 -59.95 10.07
C GLU A 8 -3.28 -59.45 11.53
N VAL A 9 -2.38 -58.51 11.85
CA VAL A 9 -2.23 -57.92 13.18
C VAL A 9 -2.60 -56.44 13.13
N PHE A 10 -3.52 -56.01 13.99
CA PHE A 10 -3.96 -54.63 14.12
C PHE A 10 -3.59 -54.09 15.50
N SER A 11 -3.29 -52.81 15.61
CA SER A 11 -2.97 -52.15 16.89
C SER A 11 -3.93 -51.01 17.18
N LEU A 12 -4.44 -50.96 18.41
CA LEU A 12 -5.19 -49.83 18.95
C LEU A 12 -4.39 -49.18 20.08
N THR A 13 -4.16 -47.89 19.95
CA THR A 13 -3.58 -47.02 20.97
C THR A 13 -4.60 -45.95 21.30
N GLY A 14 -4.85 -45.73 22.58
CA GLY A 14 -5.61 -44.57 23.02
C GLY A 14 -5.05 -44.05 24.34
N ILE A 15 -5.63 -42.95 24.79
CA ILE A 15 -5.10 -42.13 25.86
C ILE A 15 -6.23 -41.93 26.88
N GLU A 16 -5.99 -42.30 28.13
CA GLU A 16 -6.91 -42.07 29.24
C GLU A 16 -6.35 -40.95 30.13
N LEU A 17 -7.18 -39.96 30.41
CA LEU A 17 -6.82 -38.85 31.28
C LEU A 17 -6.91 -39.30 32.76
N LEU A 18 -5.77 -39.40 33.43
CA LEU A 18 -5.71 -39.75 34.86
C LEU A 18 -5.92 -38.55 35.78
N ASP A 19 -5.32 -37.40 35.44
CA ASP A 19 -5.50 -36.13 36.15
C ASP A 19 -5.46 -34.96 35.15
N PRO A 20 -6.49 -34.09 35.09
CA PRO A 20 -6.50 -32.92 34.23
C PRO A 20 -5.39 -31.91 34.53
N GLY A 21 -4.92 -31.79 35.78
CA GLY A 21 -3.86 -30.84 36.12
C GLY A 21 -4.11 -29.42 35.57
N PHE A 22 -3.23 -28.93 34.69
CA PHE A 22 -3.33 -27.58 34.11
C PHE A 22 -4.48 -27.41 33.09
N THR A 23 -4.98 -28.49 32.48
CA THR A 23 -6.12 -28.41 31.54
C THR A 23 -7.43 -28.08 32.25
N LYS A 24 -7.47 -28.19 33.59
CA LYS A 24 -8.58 -27.68 34.42
C LYS A 24 -8.77 -26.16 34.29
N VAL A 25 -7.70 -25.43 33.97
CA VAL A 25 -7.71 -23.97 33.79
C VAL A 25 -7.71 -23.61 32.30
N MET A 26 -7.02 -24.40 31.46
CA MET A 26 -6.97 -24.24 30.00
C MET A 26 -7.81 -25.33 29.33
N ASP A 27 -9.13 -25.13 29.35
CA ASP A 27 -10.13 -26.08 28.86
C ASP A 27 -10.04 -26.36 27.35
N TRP A 28 -9.55 -25.41 26.55
CA TRP A 28 -9.32 -25.60 25.11
C TRP A 28 -8.15 -26.55 24.76
N LEU A 29 -7.38 -27.01 25.76
CA LEU A 29 -6.35 -28.03 25.62
C LEU A 29 -6.74 -29.35 26.29
N ALA A 30 -7.96 -29.48 26.81
CA ALA A 30 -8.44 -30.71 27.40
C ALA A 30 -8.49 -31.83 26.34
N LEU A 31 -8.15 -33.06 26.75
CA LEU A 31 -8.26 -34.23 25.89
C LEU A 31 -9.74 -34.53 25.63
N ASP A 32 -10.08 -34.81 24.37
CA ASP A 32 -11.43 -35.25 24.00
C ASP A 32 -11.71 -36.64 24.60
N GLU A 33 -12.90 -36.83 25.19
CA GLU A 33 -13.32 -38.10 25.82
C GLU A 33 -13.38 -39.29 24.82
N GLU A 34 -13.35 -39.00 23.51
CA GLU A 34 -13.34 -39.99 22.42
C GLU A 34 -12.01 -40.74 22.29
N SER A 35 -10.94 -40.31 22.96
CA SER A 35 -9.64 -41.02 22.95
C SER A 35 -9.56 -42.18 23.94
N LYS A 36 -10.61 -42.40 24.74
CA LYS A 36 -10.66 -43.48 25.73
C LYS A 36 -10.83 -44.84 25.06
N VAL A 37 -9.91 -45.76 25.36
CA VAL A 37 -9.98 -47.14 24.90
C VAL A 37 -10.98 -47.91 25.78
N PRO A 38 -11.85 -48.75 25.22
CA PRO A 38 -12.71 -49.62 26.03
C PRO A 38 -11.88 -50.62 26.85
N ASP A 39 -12.38 -50.94 28.05
CA ASP A 39 -11.79 -51.95 28.92
C ASP A 39 -11.90 -53.34 28.25
N LEU A 40 -10.77 -53.90 27.82
CA LEU A 40 -10.67 -55.19 27.14
C LEU A 40 -9.63 -56.06 27.85
N VAL A 41 -9.93 -57.35 27.98
CA VAL A 41 -9.05 -58.34 28.62
C VAL A 41 -8.41 -59.23 27.55
N GLU A 42 -7.20 -59.71 27.82
CA GLU A 42 -6.51 -60.65 26.93
C GLU A 42 -7.35 -61.93 26.74
N GLY A 43 -7.65 -62.25 25.48
CA GLY A 43 -8.50 -63.39 25.10
C GLY A 43 -9.94 -63.02 24.70
N ASP A 44 -10.35 -61.76 24.86
CA ASP A 44 -11.67 -61.30 24.42
C ASP A 44 -11.85 -61.42 22.90
N LYS A 45 -13.01 -61.97 22.50
CA LYS A 45 -13.39 -62.13 21.09
C LYS A 45 -14.37 -61.05 20.68
N LEU A 46 -13.95 -60.15 19.80
CA LEU A 46 -14.76 -59.04 19.31
C LEU A 46 -15.31 -59.33 17.91
N PRO A 47 -16.62 -59.15 17.65
CA PRO A 47 -17.17 -59.29 16.31
C PRO A 47 -16.80 -58.08 15.44
N ILE A 48 -16.33 -58.34 14.21
CA ILE A 48 -16.04 -57.29 13.22
C ILE A 48 -17.37 -56.81 12.64
N THR A 49 -17.77 -55.58 12.95
CA THR A 49 -19.01 -55.00 12.43
C THR A 49 -18.87 -54.54 10.99
N GLU A 50 -17.74 -53.91 10.65
CA GLU A 50 -17.49 -53.34 9.33
C GLU A 50 -15.98 -53.24 9.05
N ALA A 51 -15.57 -53.50 7.81
CA ALA A 51 -14.22 -53.27 7.33
C ALA A 51 -14.29 -52.39 6.08
N ARG A 52 -13.65 -51.21 6.12
CA ARG A 52 -13.57 -50.27 5.00
C ARG A 52 -12.13 -50.04 4.60
N LEU A 53 -11.85 -50.13 3.30
CA LEU A 53 -10.58 -49.69 2.73
C LEU A 53 -10.70 -48.20 2.39
N ASN A 54 -9.99 -47.35 3.12
CA ASN A 54 -9.95 -45.91 2.88
C ASN A 54 -8.70 -45.56 2.09
N GLU A 55 -8.86 -45.20 0.83
CA GLU A 55 -7.78 -44.63 0.05
C GLU A 55 -7.45 -43.21 0.56
N ARG A 56 -6.17 -42.94 0.83
CA ARG A 56 -5.68 -41.62 1.25
C ARG A 56 -4.51 -41.22 0.36
N GLN A 57 -4.41 -39.92 0.09
CA GLN A 57 -3.29 -39.34 -0.64
C GLN A 57 -2.47 -38.43 0.26
N THR A 58 -1.16 -38.41 0.08
CA THR A 58 -0.27 -37.45 0.73
C THR A 58 -0.50 -36.07 0.13
N VAL A 59 -0.63 -35.05 0.98
CA VAL A 59 -0.75 -33.66 0.56
C VAL A 59 0.58 -32.96 0.82
N ALA A 60 0.96 -32.03 -0.06
CA ALA A 60 2.13 -31.19 0.16
C ALA A 60 1.98 -30.38 1.47
N PRO A 61 3.09 -30.05 2.15
CA PRO A 61 3.04 -29.14 3.28
C PRO A 61 2.37 -27.82 2.90
N ASP A 62 1.50 -27.33 3.78
CA ASP A 62 0.82 -26.05 3.60
C ASP A 62 1.78 -24.88 3.85
N TYR A 63 1.41 -23.68 3.40
CA TYR A 63 2.20 -22.49 3.67
C TYR A 63 2.24 -22.16 5.17
N LEU A 64 3.35 -21.57 5.58
CA LEU A 64 3.58 -21.25 6.98
C LEU A 64 2.67 -20.10 7.43
N THR A 65 2.06 -20.27 8.60
CA THR A 65 1.44 -19.16 9.33
C THR A 65 2.50 -18.23 9.92
N GLU A 66 2.11 -16.99 10.20
CA GLU A 66 2.99 -16.02 10.87
C GLU A 66 3.58 -16.59 12.19
N ALA A 67 2.76 -17.30 12.99
CA ALA A 67 3.21 -17.92 14.23
C ALA A 67 4.23 -19.05 14.01
N GLN A 68 4.05 -19.88 12.97
CA GLN A 68 5.01 -20.93 12.63
C GLN A 68 6.33 -20.34 12.12
N VAL A 69 6.28 -19.24 11.36
CA VAL A 69 7.50 -18.53 10.93
C VAL A 69 8.24 -17.97 12.14
N ILE A 70 7.53 -17.36 13.11
CA ILE A 70 8.14 -16.88 14.36
C ILE A 70 8.82 -18.04 15.10
N GLY A 71 8.14 -19.16 15.29
CA GLY A 71 8.72 -20.33 15.95
C GLY A 71 9.95 -20.91 15.23
N LEU A 72 9.98 -20.85 13.90
CA LEU A 72 11.16 -21.24 13.12
C LEU A 72 12.30 -20.22 13.26
N MET A 73 12.01 -18.92 13.27
CA MET A 73 13.01 -17.89 13.49
C MET A 73 13.67 -18.05 14.87
N GLU A 74 12.88 -18.27 15.92
CA GLU A 74 13.37 -18.55 17.27
C GLU A 74 14.22 -19.82 17.32
N LYS A 75 13.71 -20.92 16.74
CA LYS A 75 14.44 -22.21 16.66
C LYS A 75 15.80 -22.06 15.97
N HIS A 76 15.89 -21.19 14.97
CA HIS A 76 17.11 -20.93 14.22
C HIS A 76 17.93 -19.76 14.76
N GLY A 77 17.55 -19.15 15.88
CA GLY A 77 18.29 -18.03 16.47
C GLY A 77 18.32 -16.78 15.59
N ILE A 78 17.24 -16.50 14.85
CA ILE A 78 17.13 -15.34 13.96
C ILE A 78 16.24 -14.28 14.62
N GLY A 79 16.87 -13.16 14.95
CA GLY A 79 16.18 -12.03 15.55
C GLY A 79 15.86 -12.25 17.03
N THR A 80 15.21 -11.25 17.61
CA THR A 80 14.80 -11.18 19.01
C THR A 80 13.32 -10.79 19.08
N ASP A 81 12.71 -10.85 20.27
CA ASP A 81 11.32 -10.44 20.50
C ASP A 81 10.99 -9.04 19.91
N ALA A 82 11.98 -8.15 19.87
CA ALA A 82 11.84 -6.81 19.30
C ALA A 82 11.97 -6.75 17.78
N SER A 83 12.78 -7.62 17.15
CA SER A 83 13.12 -7.53 15.72
C SER A 83 12.32 -8.49 14.84
N ILE A 84 11.84 -9.63 15.36
CA ILE A 84 11.07 -10.62 14.60
C ILE A 84 9.82 -9.99 13.93
N PRO A 85 8.97 -9.21 14.63
CA PRO A 85 7.81 -8.57 14.00
C PRO A 85 8.21 -7.57 12.90
N VAL A 86 9.36 -6.91 13.07
CA VAL A 86 9.90 -5.95 12.09
C VAL A 86 10.37 -6.68 10.84
N HIS A 87 11.03 -7.83 10.98
CA HIS A 87 11.45 -8.67 9.85
C HIS A 87 10.26 -9.12 9.01
N ILE A 88 9.21 -9.64 9.65
CA ILE A 88 7.98 -10.10 8.97
C ILE A 88 7.28 -8.93 8.27
N ASN A 89 7.14 -7.78 8.95
CA ASN A 89 6.52 -6.61 8.35
C ASN A 89 7.32 -6.10 7.12
N ASN A 90 8.65 -6.10 7.19
CA ASN A 90 9.50 -5.63 6.09
C ASN A 90 9.35 -6.48 4.83
N ILE A 91 9.29 -7.82 4.94
CA ILE A 91 9.13 -8.70 3.77
C ILE A 91 7.73 -8.57 3.14
N CYS A 92 6.70 -8.31 3.95
CA CYS A 92 5.35 -8.02 3.48
C CYS A 92 5.28 -6.65 2.79
N GLN A 93 5.87 -5.61 3.38
CA GLN A 93 5.90 -4.27 2.79
C GLN A 93 6.67 -4.21 1.46
N ARG A 94 7.74 -5.01 1.33
CA ARG A 94 8.51 -5.14 0.09
C ARG A 94 7.89 -6.07 -0.94
N ASN A 95 6.71 -6.64 -0.65
CA ASN A 95 5.96 -7.52 -1.53
C ASN A 95 6.73 -8.80 -1.93
N TYR A 96 7.57 -9.33 -1.04
CA TYR A 96 8.18 -10.65 -1.21
C TYR A 96 7.21 -11.77 -0.80
N VAL A 97 6.31 -11.45 0.12
CA VAL A 97 5.31 -12.36 0.66
C VAL A 97 4.00 -11.59 0.82
N THR A 98 2.87 -12.25 0.60
CA THR A 98 1.52 -11.75 0.85
C THR A 98 0.85 -12.52 1.97
N VAL A 99 0.03 -11.84 2.76
CA VAL A 99 -0.74 -12.46 3.84
C VAL A 99 -2.13 -12.84 3.32
N GLU A 100 -2.42 -14.14 3.29
CA GLU A 100 -3.75 -14.67 2.92
C GLU A 100 -4.63 -14.96 4.14
N SER A 101 -5.85 -15.45 3.88
CA SER A 101 -6.79 -15.91 4.91
C SER A 101 -6.13 -16.90 5.88
N GLY A 102 -6.33 -16.68 7.18
CA GLY A 102 -5.68 -17.46 8.24
C GLY A 102 -4.27 -16.97 8.62
N ARG A 103 -3.87 -15.74 8.21
CA ARG A 103 -2.53 -15.17 8.46
C ARG A 103 -1.41 -16.08 7.97
N ARG A 104 -1.62 -16.67 6.80
CA ARG A 104 -0.64 -17.49 6.09
C ARG A 104 0.22 -16.62 5.20
N LEU A 105 1.51 -16.90 5.20
CA LEU A 105 2.53 -16.17 4.46
C LEU A 105 2.78 -16.91 3.14
N VAL A 106 2.23 -16.38 2.06
CA VAL A 106 2.35 -16.94 0.70
C VAL A 106 3.40 -16.16 -0.07
N PRO A 107 4.48 -16.80 -0.55
CA PRO A 107 5.54 -16.11 -1.27
C PRO A 107 5.03 -15.61 -2.63
N THR A 108 5.39 -14.38 -2.99
CA THR A 108 5.08 -13.82 -4.31
C THR A 108 6.07 -14.32 -5.35
N ASN A 109 5.75 -14.18 -6.64
CA ASN A 109 6.70 -14.51 -7.70
C ASN A 109 8.05 -13.77 -7.54
N LEU A 110 7.99 -12.51 -7.08
CA LEU A 110 9.20 -11.73 -6.77
C LEU A 110 10.02 -12.35 -5.63
N GLY A 111 9.37 -12.75 -4.54
CA GLY A 111 10.05 -13.41 -3.42
C GLY A 111 10.70 -14.73 -3.84
N ILE A 112 10.00 -15.55 -4.62
CA ILE A 112 10.48 -16.83 -5.13
C ILE A 112 11.72 -16.64 -6.00
N VAL A 113 11.63 -15.79 -7.04
CA VAL A 113 12.75 -15.55 -7.97
C VAL A 113 13.96 -14.94 -7.26
N LEU A 114 13.73 -14.04 -6.30
CA LEU A 114 14.80 -13.43 -5.53
C LEU A 114 15.54 -14.44 -4.66
N VAL A 115 14.82 -15.35 -3.98
CA VAL A 115 15.42 -16.45 -3.20
C VAL A 115 16.19 -17.41 -4.09
N HIS A 116 15.63 -17.83 -5.23
CA HIS A 116 16.34 -18.69 -6.18
C HIS A 116 17.58 -18.00 -6.78
N GLY A 117 17.50 -16.69 -7.03
CA GLY A 117 18.63 -15.88 -7.50
C GLY A 117 19.78 -15.86 -6.50
N TYR A 118 19.48 -15.57 -5.23
CA TYR A 118 20.48 -15.64 -4.17
C TYR A 118 21.04 -17.06 -4.02
N GLN A 119 20.19 -18.08 -3.99
CA GLN A 119 20.61 -19.47 -3.82
C GLN A 119 21.52 -19.95 -4.97
N LYS A 120 21.29 -19.47 -6.20
CA LYS A 120 22.11 -19.82 -7.36
C LYS A 120 23.51 -19.18 -7.31
N ILE A 121 23.61 -17.98 -6.75
CA ILE A 121 24.89 -17.29 -6.60
C ILE A 121 25.61 -17.81 -5.35
N ASP A 122 24.97 -17.68 -4.20
CA ASP A 122 25.53 -18.02 -2.89
C ASP A 122 24.43 -18.54 -1.94
N VAL A 123 24.45 -19.85 -1.71
CA VAL A 123 23.46 -20.55 -0.88
C VAL A 123 23.45 -20.04 0.57
N ASP A 124 24.61 -19.62 1.10
CA ASP A 124 24.73 -19.18 2.50
C ASP A 124 23.94 -17.88 2.77
N LEU A 125 23.65 -17.09 1.73
CA LEU A 125 22.86 -15.85 1.87
C LEU A 125 21.37 -16.12 2.10
N VAL A 126 20.89 -17.32 1.73
CA VAL A 126 19.48 -17.72 1.89
C VAL A 126 19.29 -18.56 3.16
N LEU A 127 20.31 -19.30 3.57
CA LEU A 127 20.26 -20.14 4.75
C LEU A 127 20.26 -19.32 6.06
N PRO A 128 19.65 -19.85 7.13
CA PRO A 128 19.57 -19.14 8.42
C PRO A 128 20.92 -18.98 9.13
N THR A 129 21.92 -19.77 8.76
CA THR A 129 23.19 -19.97 9.47
C THR A 129 24.02 -18.69 9.62
N MET A 130 24.14 -17.90 8.56
CA MET A 130 24.93 -16.66 8.60
C MET A 130 24.30 -15.65 9.55
N ARG A 131 22.97 -15.53 9.53
CA ARG A 131 22.26 -14.61 10.41
C ARG A 131 22.34 -15.07 11.86
N SER A 132 22.13 -16.36 12.12
CA SER A 132 22.22 -16.91 13.48
C SER A 132 23.62 -16.74 14.08
N ALA A 133 24.67 -16.93 13.28
CA ALA A 133 26.06 -16.74 13.73
C ALA A 133 26.34 -15.29 14.15
N VAL A 134 25.82 -14.30 13.41
CA VAL A 134 25.97 -12.88 13.79
C VAL A 134 25.20 -12.59 15.09
N GLU A 135 23.98 -13.08 15.24
CA GLU A 135 23.19 -12.91 16.47
C GLU A 135 23.90 -13.53 17.69
N GLU A 136 24.53 -14.70 17.52
CA GLU A 136 25.34 -15.32 18.57
C GLU A 136 26.53 -14.45 19.00
N GLN A 137 27.25 -13.87 18.04
CA GLN A 137 28.35 -12.94 18.35
C GLN A 137 27.85 -11.69 19.07
N LEU A 138 26.70 -11.15 18.68
CA LEU A 138 26.08 -10.01 19.38
C LEU A 138 25.71 -10.37 20.83
N ASN A 139 25.23 -11.59 21.07
CA ASN A 139 24.95 -12.08 22.42
C ASN A 139 26.22 -12.21 23.26
N LEU A 140 27.34 -12.63 22.67
CA LEU A 140 28.63 -12.68 23.36
C LEU A 140 29.13 -11.28 23.77
N ILE A 141 28.93 -10.27 22.92
CA ILE A 141 29.24 -8.87 23.26
C ILE A 141 28.36 -8.41 24.43
N ALA A 142 27.05 -8.68 24.36
CA ALA A 142 26.12 -8.31 25.43
C ALA A 142 26.47 -8.97 26.78
N ALA A 143 27.01 -10.19 26.74
CA ALA A 143 27.51 -10.91 27.91
C ALA A 143 28.92 -10.48 28.36
N GLY A 144 29.57 -9.53 27.66
CA GLY A 144 30.94 -9.09 27.94
C GLY A 144 32.03 -10.13 27.61
N LYS A 145 31.70 -11.15 26.81
CA LYS A 145 32.60 -12.25 26.42
C LYS A 145 33.31 -12.02 25.09
N ALA A 146 32.89 -11.02 24.31
CA ALA A 146 33.51 -10.67 23.03
C ALA A 146 33.66 -9.15 22.91
N ASP A 147 34.74 -8.72 22.25
CA ASP A 147 35.02 -7.32 21.95
C ASP A 147 34.24 -6.85 20.71
N PHE A 148 33.64 -5.67 20.82
CA PHE A 148 32.81 -5.08 19.76
C PHE A 148 33.59 -4.85 18.47
N ASP A 149 34.77 -4.24 18.55
CA ASP A 149 35.56 -3.88 17.36
C ASP A 149 36.11 -5.11 16.64
N SER A 150 36.44 -6.16 17.39
CA SER A 150 36.83 -7.45 16.83
C SER A 150 35.68 -8.10 16.05
N VAL A 151 34.49 -8.20 16.64
CA VAL A 151 33.31 -8.79 15.98
C VAL A 151 32.89 -7.99 14.76
N LEU A 152 32.92 -6.66 14.85
CA LEU A 152 32.59 -5.77 13.73
C LEU A 152 33.52 -5.99 12.54
N ARG A 153 34.85 -5.96 12.77
CA ARG A 153 35.84 -6.19 11.71
C ARG A 153 35.69 -7.57 11.08
N HIS A 154 35.50 -8.59 11.90
CA HIS A 154 35.29 -9.96 11.42
C HIS A 154 34.04 -10.07 10.53
N THR A 155 32.92 -9.53 11.01
CA THR A 155 31.64 -9.56 10.28
C THR A 155 31.74 -8.79 8.96
N LEU A 156 32.30 -7.58 8.97
CA LEU A 156 32.49 -6.79 7.75
C LEU A 156 33.41 -7.50 6.74
N HIS A 157 34.47 -8.16 7.20
CA HIS A 157 35.36 -8.91 6.31
C HIS A 157 34.61 -10.04 5.59
N ILE A 158 33.80 -10.82 6.32
CA ILE A 158 32.97 -11.89 5.74
C ILE A 158 31.99 -11.33 4.72
N PHE A 159 31.23 -10.28 5.07
CA PHE A 159 30.26 -9.69 4.17
C PHE A 159 30.90 -9.00 2.96
N ALA A 160 32.09 -8.42 3.10
CA ALA A 160 32.84 -7.87 1.97
C ALA A 160 33.26 -8.94 0.96
N ALA A 161 33.75 -10.09 1.44
CA ALA A 161 34.09 -11.22 0.58
C ALA A 161 32.84 -11.77 -0.14
N LYS A 162 31.74 -11.96 0.58
CA LYS A 162 30.44 -12.36 0.01
C LYS A 162 29.92 -11.37 -1.03
N PHE A 163 30.05 -10.07 -0.76
CA PHE A 163 29.66 -9.02 -1.70
C PHE A 163 30.49 -9.04 -2.99
N GLN A 164 31.81 -9.16 -2.89
CA GLN A 164 32.70 -9.24 -4.07
C GLN A 164 32.37 -10.46 -4.93
N TYR A 165 32.14 -11.61 -4.29
CA TYR A 165 31.71 -12.82 -4.98
C TYR A 165 30.35 -12.62 -5.66
N PHE A 166 29.38 -12.03 -4.96
CA PHE A 166 28.06 -11.76 -5.50
C PHE A 166 28.10 -10.85 -6.74
N VAL A 167 28.86 -9.75 -6.68
CA VAL A 167 29.02 -8.82 -7.82
C VAL A 167 29.68 -9.50 -9.02
N SER A 168 30.66 -10.38 -8.79
CA SER A 168 31.34 -11.12 -9.86
C SER A 168 30.42 -12.11 -10.57
N ASN A 169 29.36 -12.57 -9.90
CA ASN A 169 28.44 -13.60 -10.38
C ASN A 169 27.01 -13.08 -10.63
N ILE A 170 26.81 -11.75 -10.62
CA ILE A 170 25.49 -11.11 -10.68
C ILE A 170 24.70 -11.47 -11.95
N GLY A 171 25.38 -11.73 -13.07
CA GLY A 171 24.75 -12.16 -14.31
C GLY A 171 23.92 -13.44 -14.16
N GLY A 172 24.22 -14.30 -13.17
CA GLY A 172 23.41 -15.47 -12.85
C GLY A 172 21.99 -15.12 -12.36
N MET A 173 21.83 -13.96 -11.71
CA MET A 173 20.56 -13.41 -11.24
C MET A 173 19.82 -12.66 -12.34
N ASP A 174 20.53 -11.88 -13.17
CA ASP A 174 19.92 -11.16 -14.30
C ASP A 174 19.18 -12.12 -15.24
N ASN A 175 19.81 -13.25 -15.58
CA ASN A 175 19.18 -14.30 -16.40
C ASN A 175 17.88 -14.85 -15.79
N LEU A 176 17.80 -15.01 -14.47
CA LEU A 176 16.59 -15.51 -13.80
C LEU A 176 15.48 -14.46 -13.77
N PHE A 177 15.86 -13.21 -13.55
CA PHE A 177 14.93 -12.08 -13.57
C PHE A 177 14.38 -11.83 -14.97
N GLU A 178 15.20 -11.94 -16.02
CA GLU A 178 14.79 -11.76 -17.41
C GLU A 178 13.77 -12.83 -17.86
N VAL A 179 13.93 -14.08 -17.41
CA VAL A 179 12.95 -15.16 -17.69
C VAL A 179 11.63 -14.96 -16.95
N SER A 180 11.69 -14.44 -15.72
CA SER A 180 10.52 -14.37 -14.83
C SER A 180 9.77 -13.04 -14.90
N PHE A 181 10.42 -11.99 -15.39
CA PHE A 181 9.88 -10.65 -15.50
C PHE A 181 10.23 -10.08 -16.86
N SER A 182 9.23 -9.54 -17.56
CA SER A 182 9.49 -8.74 -18.75
C SER A 182 10.42 -7.57 -18.38
N PRO A 183 11.48 -7.29 -19.16
CA PRO A 183 12.34 -6.15 -18.94
C PRO A 183 11.52 -4.87 -18.73
N LEU A 184 12.00 -3.95 -17.89
CA LEU A 184 11.31 -2.66 -17.70
C LEU A 184 11.13 -1.91 -19.03
N SER A 185 12.06 -2.14 -19.96
CA SER A 185 12.04 -1.64 -21.34
C SER A 185 10.95 -2.22 -22.21
N GLU A 186 10.40 -3.39 -21.89
CA GLU A 186 9.26 -4.01 -22.60
C GLU A 186 7.94 -3.80 -21.85
N SER A 187 8.02 -3.67 -20.53
CA SER A 187 6.90 -3.47 -19.63
C SER A 187 6.31 -2.06 -19.73
N GLY A 188 5.00 -1.99 -19.98
CA GLY A 188 4.23 -0.75 -19.96
C GLY A 188 3.94 -0.18 -21.35
N LYS A 189 2.84 0.56 -21.42
CA LYS A 189 2.40 1.22 -22.65
C LYS A 189 3.12 2.56 -22.78
N PRO A 190 3.52 2.97 -24.01
CA PRO A 190 3.94 4.35 -24.27
C PRO A 190 2.90 5.31 -23.70
N PHE A 191 3.34 6.27 -22.89
CA PHE A 191 2.43 7.07 -22.07
C PHE A 191 2.78 8.56 -22.04
N SER A 192 4.05 8.97 -22.00
CA SER A 192 4.37 10.41 -22.04
C SER A 192 5.77 10.69 -22.53
N ARG A 193 6.03 11.86 -23.09
CA ARG A 193 7.35 12.20 -23.63
C ARG A 193 8.34 12.61 -22.53
N CYS A 194 9.53 12.03 -22.58
CA CYS A 194 10.66 12.42 -21.75
C CYS A 194 11.22 13.77 -22.23
N GLY A 195 11.49 14.70 -21.32
CA GLY A 195 12.10 15.98 -21.69
C GLY A 195 13.58 15.87 -22.09
N LYS A 196 14.30 14.86 -21.58
CA LYS A 196 15.72 14.64 -21.91
C LYS A 196 15.93 14.13 -23.34
N CYS A 197 15.30 13.02 -23.71
CA CYS A 197 15.48 12.36 -25.01
C CYS A 197 14.33 12.55 -26.00
N LYS A 198 13.23 13.21 -25.58
CA LYS A 198 12.02 13.48 -26.40
C LYS A 198 11.25 12.24 -26.87
N ARG A 199 11.67 11.03 -26.47
CA ARG A 199 10.99 9.77 -26.75
C ARG A 199 9.93 9.45 -25.70
N TYR A 200 9.02 8.55 -26.05
CA TYR A 200 7.98 8.08 -25.13
C TYR A 200 8.58 7.26 -23.97
N MET A 201 8.22 7.66 -22.76
CA MET A 201 8.33 6.90 -21.53
C MET A 201 7.12 5.96 -21.42
N LYS A 202 7.34 4.83 -20.76
CA LYS A 202 6.33 3.82 -20.50
C LYS A 202 5.76 4.00 -19.10
N LEU A 203 4.44 3.87 -18.96
CA LEU A 203 3.81 3.77 -17.64
C LEU A 203 3.79 2.30 -17.20
N VAL A 204 4.52 2.02 -16.13
CA VAL A 204 4.53 0.72 -15.45
C VAL A 204 3.41 0.74 -14.42
N GLU A 205 2.32 0.01 -14.69
CA GLU A 205 1.13 -0.02 -13.85
C GLU A 205 1.29 -0.90 -12.60
N THR A 206 2.29 -1.78 -12.58
CA THR A 206 2.64 -2.62 -11.44
C THR A 206 3.00 -1.75 -10.24
N LYS A 207 2.36 -2.00 -9.10
CA LYS A 207 2.57 -1.19 -7.90
C LYS A 207 3.99 -1.38 -7.33
N PRO A 208 4.68 -0.30 -6.91
CA PRO A 208 4.29 1.10 -7.06
C PRO A 208 4.39 1.58 -8.51
N GLN A 209 3.36 2.29 -8.96
CA GLN A 209 3.29 2.84 -10.31
C GLN A 209 4.45 3.81 -10.55
N ARG A 210 5.03 3.76 -11.76
CA ARG A 210 6.19 4.57 -12.14
C ARG A 210 6.26 4.76 -13.65
N LEU A 211 6.92 5.82 -14.07
CA LEU A 211 7.27 6.06 -15.47
C LEU A 211 8.71 5.62 -15.71
N TYR A 212 8.95 4.93 -16.81
CA TYR A 212 10.28 4.48 -17.20
C TYR A 212 10.63 4.96 -18.59
N CYS A 213 11.80 5.55 -18.75
CA CYS A 213 12.33 5.97 -20.05
C CYS A 213 13.38 4.97 -20.53
N ALA A 214 13.02 4.09 -21.48
CA ALA A 214 13.93 3.08 -22.01
C ALA A 214 15.18 3.65 -22.72
N THR A 215 15.15 4.91 -23.18
CA THR A 215 16.32 5.52 -23.85
C THR A 215 17.26 6.23 -22.88
N CYS A 216 16.74 6.80 -21.78
CA CYS A 216 17.59 7.43 -20.76
C CYS A 216 17.95 6.48 -19.62
N ASP A 217 17.33 5.29 -19.61
CA ASP A 217 17.34 4.34 -18.48
C ASP A 217 16.93 4.95 -17.13
N ASP A 218 16.07 5.98 -17.18
CA ASP A 218 15.61 6.70 -16.00
C ASP A 218 14.23 6.22 -15.54
N THR A 219 14.03 6.14 -14.23
CA THR A 219 12.74 5.84 -13.60
C THR A 219 12.23 7.04 -12.79
N TYR A 220 10.97 7.42 -12.99
CA TYR A 220 10.31 8.53 -12.31
C TYR A 220 9.10 8.02 -11.52
N ALA A 221 9.02 8.35 -10.23
CA ALA A 221 7.85 8.06 -9.43
C ALA A 221 6.67 8.92 -9.88
N VAL A 222 5.46 8.36 -9.76
CA VAL A 222 4.19 9.08 -9.97
C VAL A 222 3.38 9.11 -8.68
N PRO A 223 2.43 10.04 -8.52
CA PRO A 223 1.66 10.15 -7.29
C PRO A 223 0.85 8.87 -6.99
N PRO A 224 0.95 8.30 -5.76
CA PRO A 224 0.30 7.04 -5.43
C PRO A 224 -1.20 7.23 -5.16
N GLY A 225 -1.99 6.16 -5.38
CA GLY A 225 -3.38 6.09 -4.92
C GLY A 225 -4.40 6.84 -5.79
N GLY A 226 -4.09 7.06 -7.07
CA GLY A 226 -5.01 7.69 -8.03
C GLY A 226 -4.75 7.24 -9.46
N ASN A 227 -5.40 7.91 -10.41
CA ASN A 227 -5.25 7.64 -11.83
C ASN A 227 -4.38 8.74 -12.47
N VAL A 228 -3.39 8.34 -13.26
CA VAL A 228 -2.53 9.25 -14.02
C VAL A 228 -2.95 9.21 -15.49
N ARG A 229 -3.10 10.37 -16.12
CA ARG A 229 -3.46 10.52 -17.54
C ARG A 229 -2.60 11.58 -18.20
N GLU A 230 -2.45 11.50 -19.51
CA GLU A 230 -1.88 12.59 -20.31
C GLU A 230 -2.77 13.85 -20.19
N TYR A 231 -2.15 15.01 -20.00
CA TYR A 231 -2.86 16.29 -19.89
C TYR A 231 -2.52 17.22 -21.03
N GLN A 232 -3.24 17.04 -22.15
CA GLN A 232 -2.94 17.73 -23.41
C GLN A 232 -1.48 17.45 -23.85
N GLU A 233 -1.00 18.13 -24.89
CA GLU A 233 0.41 18.07 -25.31
C GLU A 233 1.27 19.15 -24.62
N ASN A 234 0.87 19.58 -23.42
CA ASN A 234 1.57 20.62 -22.68
C ASN A 234 2.91 20.12 -22.14
N LYS A 235 3.90 21.00 -22.17
CA LYS A 235 5.25 20.72 -21.69
C LYS A 235 5.66 21.64 -20.57
N CYS A 236 6.52 21.14 -19.71
CA CYS A 236 7.13 21.93 -18.66
C CYS A 236 8.14 22.93 -19.27
N PRO A 237 8.06 24.23 -18.95
CA PRO A 237 8.99 25.22 -19.49
C PRO A 237 10.42 25.11 -18.94
N LEU A 238 10.61 24.34 -17.86
CA LEU A 238 11.92 24.14 -17.22
C LEU A 238 12.73 23.02 -17.85
N ASP A 239 12.08 21.91 -18.19
CA ASP A 239 12.74 20.64 -18.50
C ASP A 239 12.18 19.94 -19.76
N ASP A 240 11.21 20.55 -20.45
CA ASP A 240 10.55 20.05 -21.66
C ASP A 240 9.81 18.69 -21.50
N PHE A 241 9.64 18.19 -20.26
CA PHE A 241 8.86 16.98 -20.02
C PHE A 241 7.37 17.23 -20.30
N GLN A 242 6.70 16.25 -20.88
CA GLN A 242 5.25 16.30 -21.06
C GLN A 242 4.55 16.25 -19.70
N LEU A 243 3.60 17.16 -19.49
CA LEU A 243 2.85 17.27 -18.26
C LEU A 243 1.75 16.20 -18.18
N LEU A 244 1.54 15.69 -16.97
CA LEU A 244 0.55 14.66 -16.68
C LEU A 244 -0.48 15.18 -15.68
N LEU A 245 -1.70 14.66 -15.76
CA LEU A 245 -2.76 14.91 -14.80
C LEU A 245 -2.85 13.74 -13.83
N TYR A 246 -2.82 14.04 -12.54
CA TYR A 246 -3.20 13.09 -11.50
C TYR A 246 -4.62 13.38 -11.01
N SER A 247 -5.43 12.33 -10.88
CA SER A 247 -6.76 12.36 -10.30
C SER A 247 -6.85 11.44 -9.09
N GLY A 248 -6.91 12.04 -7.89
CA GLY A 248 -6.98 11.33 -6.61
C GLY A 248 -8.41 10.86 -6.33
N GLY A 249 -8.74 9.65 -6.75
CA GLY A 249 -10.10 9.09 -6.75
C GLY A 249 -10.93 9.42 -5.50
N GLY A 250 -10.46 9.04 -4.30
CA GLY A 250 -11.22 9.21 -3.05
C GLY A 250 -11.18 10.61 -2.40
N GLN A 251 -10.20 11.45 -2.75
CA GLN A 251 -10.07 12.81 -2.19
C GLN A 251 -10.69 13.88 -3.10
N GLY A 252 -11.09 13.51 -4.32
CA GLY A 252 -11.70 14.42 -5.30
C GLY A 252 -10.78 15.54 -5.79
N ARG A 253 -9.47 15.42 -5.53
CA ARG A 253 -8.41 16.37 -5.89
C ARG A 253 -7.70 15.91 -7.16
N SER A 254 -7.58 16.80 -8.12
CA SER A 254 -6.75 16.63 -9.30
C SER A 254 -5.75 17.78 -9.42
N TYR A 255 -4.60 17.50 -10.02
CA TYR A 255 -3.60 18.53 -10.34
C TYR A 255 -2.66 18.00 -11.41
N THR A 256 -2.08 18.92 -12.17
CA THR A 256 -1.06 18.62 -13.17
C THR A 256 0.32 18.53 -12.51
N PHE A 257 1.19 17.68 -13.03
CA PHE A 257 2.57 17.55 -12.55
C PHE A 257 3.54 17.22 -13.69
N CYS A 258 4.77 17.69 -13.56
CA CYS A 258 5.90 17.26 -14.40
C CYS A 258 6.56 16.04 -13.74
N PRO A 259 6.80 14.93 -14.48
CA PRO A 259 7.51 13.76 -13.94
C PRO A 259 8.88 14.08 -13.35
N TYR A 260 9.64 14.96 -14.00
CA TYR A 260 10.97 15.33 -13.52
C TYR A 260 10.90 16.19 -12.27
N CYS A 261 10.18 17.33 -12.30
CA CYS A 261 10.03 18.22 -11.14
C CYS A 261 9.39 17.54 -9.91
N TYR A 262 8.51 16.55 -10.13
CA TYR A 262 7.89 15.79 -9.04
C TYR A 262 8.92 15.00 -8.22
N ASN A 263 9.89 14.40 -8.92
CA ASN A 263 10.97 13.61 -8.33
C ASN A 263 12.16 14.49 -7.88
N ASN A 264 12.41 15.57 -8.62
CA ASN A 264 13.52 16.51 -8.43
C ASN A 264 12.97 17.93 -8.27
N ALA A 265 12.64 18.33 -7.04
CA ALA A 265 12.07 19.65 -6.77
C ALA A 265 13.04 20.76 -7.25
N PRO A 266 12.64 21.61 -8.22
CA PRO A 266 13.55 22.55 -8.87
C PRO A 266 13.86 23.83 -8.07
N PHE A 267 13.04 24.17 -7.06
CA PHE A 267 13.15 25.43 -6.32
C PHE A 267 13.38 25.22 -4.82
N PRO A 268 14.20 26.07 -4.18
CA PRO A 268 14.26 26.16 -2.72
C PRO A 268 12.85 26.45 -2.15
N GLY A 269 12.33 25.56 -1.31
CA GLY A 269 10.98 25.68 -0.71
C GLY A 269 9.88 24.87 -1.42
N MET A 270 10.13 24.30 -2.60
CA MET A 270 9.21 23.34 -3.21
C MET A 270 9.39 21.95 -2.58
N LEU A 271 8.30 21.37 -2.07
CA LEU A 271 8.34 20.02 -1.50
C LEU A 271 8.57 18.97 -2.60
N LYS A 272 9.35 17.93 -2.30
CA LYS A 272 9.39 16.72 -3.14
C LYS A 272 7.99 16.12 -3.25
N ASN A 273 7.70 15.41 -4.33
CA ASN A 273 6.39 14.79 -4.58
C ASN A 273 5.23 15.79 -4.68
N SER A 274 5.51 17.02 -5.15
CA SER A 274 4.51 18.08 -5.34
C SER A 274 4.16 18.27 -6.83
N GLY A 275 2.93 18.73 -7.07
CA GLY A 275 2.44 19.04 -8.41
C GLY A 275 2.91 20.38 -8.94
N CYS A 276 2.61 20.66 -10.22
CA CYS A 276 2.88 21.96 -10.85
C CYS A 276 2.16 23.11 -10.14
N ASN A 277 1.07 22.85 -9.41
CA ASN A 277 0.38 23.82 -8.56
C ASN A 277 1.23 24.37 -7.38
N ASN A 278 2.42 23.82 -7.15
CA ASN A 278 3.42 24.35 -6.22
C ASN A 278 4.67 24.92 -6.95
N CYS A 279 4.70 24.89 -8.27
CA CYS A 279 5.78 25.43 -9.08
C CYS A 279 5.80 26.96 -9.01
N LEU A 280 6.98 27.52 -8.77
CA LEU A 280 7.25 28.96 -8.67
C LEU A 280 7.83 29.54 -9.98
N HIS A 281 7.83 28.76 -11.06
CA HIS A 281 8.33 29.25 -12.34
C HIS A 281 7.31 30.20 -12.98
N PRO A 282 7.69 31.45 -13.33
CA PRO A 282 6.74 32.48 -13.78
C PRO A 282 6.06 32.15 -15.12
N THR A 283 6.71 31.34 -15.96
CA THR A 283 6.16 30.93 -17.26
C THR A 283 5.38 29.61 -17.21
N CYS A 284 5.32 28.93 -16.06
CA CYS A 284 4.55 27.70 -15.93
C CYS A 284 3.06 28.01 -15.95
N ALA A 285 2.36 27.60 -17.01
CA ALA A 285 0.91 27.79 -17.14
C ALA A 285 0.10 27.16 -16.00
N PHE A 286 0.65 26.11 -15.37
CA PHE A 286 0.04 25.40 -14.24
C PHE A 286 0.70 25.73 -12.90
N GLY A 287 1.56 26.75 -12.88
CA GLY A 287 2.26 27.22 -11.71
C GLY A 287 1.32 27.84 -10.68
N ARG A 288 1.83 28.04 -9.47
CA ARG A 288 1.10 28.68 -8.37
C ARG A 288 0.59 30.07 -8.76
N ASP A 289 1.40 30.86 -9.48
CA ASP A 289 1.08 32.26 -9.78
C ASP A 289 0.03 32.43 -10.87
N LYS A 290 -0.08 31.45 -11.79
CA LYS A 290 -1.04 31.46 -12.90
C LYS A 290 -2.39 30.85 -12.54
N MET A 291 -2.39 29.87 -11.64
CA MET A 291 -3.60 29.11 -11.27
C MET A 291 -4.11 29.46 -9.86
N GLY A 292 -3.34 30.21 -9.08
CA GLY A 292 -3.66 30.57 -7.70
C GLY A 292 -4.65 31.72 -7.63
N VAL A 293 -5.75 31.52 -6.90
CA VAL A 293 -6.84 32.50 -6.78
C VAL A 293 -6.71 33.33 -5.51
N SER A 294 -6.47 32.68 -4.37
CA SER A 294 -6.34 33.37 -3.08
C SER A 294 -5.56 32.53 -2.06
N GLN A 295 -5.18 33.16 -0.94
CA GLN A 295 -4.63 32.43 0.20
C GLN A 295 -5.70 31.53 0.83
N CYS A 296 -5.27 30.34 1.27
CA CYS A 296 -6.15 29.41 1.95
C CYS A 296 -6.53 29.93 3.34
N MET A 297 -7.82 29.87 3.67
CA MET A 297 -8.36 30.35 4.96
C MET A 297 -8.07 29.38 6.12
N GLU A 298 -7.80 28.10 5.83
CA GLU A 298 -7.65 27.05 6.86
C GLU A 298 -6.20 26.72 7.19
N CYS A 299 -5.23 27.15 6.38
CA CYS A 299 -3.83 26.80 6.60
C CYS A 299 -2.86 27.91 6.22
N GLU A 300 -1.83 28.05 7.05
CA GLU A 300 -0.78 29.03 6.84
C GLU A 300 0.09 28.66 5.62
N GLY A 301 0.27 29.62 4.71
CA GLY A 301 1.07 29.45 3.49
C GLY A 301 0.47 28.56 2.40
N GLY A 302 -0.78 28.09 2.53
CA GLY A 302 -1.50 27.41 1.45
C GLY A 302 -2.14 28.39 0.48
N VAL A 303 -2.21 28.03 -0.80
CA VAL A 303 -2.91 28.81 -1.84
C VAL A 303 -4.01 27.96 -2.45
N LEU A 304 -5.18 28.56 -2.64
CA LEU A 304 -6.30 28.01 -3.35
C LEU A 304 -6.05 28.09 -4.85
N VAL A 305 -5.85 26.94 -5.49
CA VAL A 305 -5.49 26.81 -6.90
C VAL A 305 -6.62 26.18 -7.70
N LEU A 306 -6.94 26.76 -8.85
CA LEU A 306 -7.94 26.21 -9.79
C LEU A 306 -7.47 24.87 -10.36
N ASP A 307 -8.34 23.87 -10.34
CA ASP A 307 -8.11 22.58 -10.98
C ASP A 307 -8.56 22.65 -12.46
N PRO A 308 -7.63 22.70 -13.43
CA PRO A 308 -7.96 22.92 -14.83
C PRO A 308 -8.62 21.69 -15.48
N ALA A 309 -8.63 20.53 -14.82
CA ALA A 309 -9.26 19.31 -15.29
C ALA A 309 -10.62 19.03 -14.63
N SER A 310 -11.08 19.92 -13.75
CA SER A 310 -12.32 19.71 -12.99
C SER A 310 -13.60 20.02 -13.76
N GLY A 311 -13.51 20.67 -14.93
CA GLY A 311 -14.66 20.96 -15.79
C GLY A 311 -15.47 19.69 -16.15
N PRO A 312 -16.82 19.74 -16.17
CA PRO A 312 -17.70 20.90 -15.97
C PRO A 312 -18.06 21.20 -14.50
N LYS A 313 -17.48 20.45 -13.54
CA LYS A 313 -17.68 20.63 -12.09
C LYS A 313 -16.46 21.31 -11.51
N TRP A 314 -16.28 22.59 -11.85
CA TRP A 314 -15.07 23.33 -11.54
C TRP A 314 -14.78 23.37 -10.04
N LYS A 315 -13.50 23.22 -9.69
CA LYS A 315 -13.03 23.15 -8.32
C LYS A 315 -11.79 23.99 -8.12
N ILE A 316 -11.69 24.60 -6.94
CA ILE A 316 -10.45 25.19 -6.43
C ILE A 316 -10.06 24.40 -5.18
N CYS A 317 -8.79 24.00 -5.11
CA CYS A 317 -8.25 23.19 -4.01
C CYS A 317 -7.02 23.86 -3.39
N CYS A 318 -6.82 23.70 -2.09
CA CYS A 318 -5.55 24.09 -1.48
C CYS A 318 -4.39 23.25 -2.04
N ASN A 319 -3.28 23.90 -2.42
CA ASN A 319 -2.08 23.24 -2.94
C ASN A 319 -1.19 22.60 -1.86
N ARG A 320 -1.45 22.86 -0.57
CA ARG A 320 -0.75 22.25 0.56
C ARG A 320 -1.26 20.82 0.79
N ARG A 321 -0.36 19.84 0.76
CA ARG A 321 -0.67 18.43 1.00
C ARG A 321 -0.49 18.04 2.47
N VAL A 322 -1.09 16.90 2.80
CA VAL A 322 -0.86 16.12 4.02
C VAL A 322 0.62 15.75 4.11
N LEU A 323 1.37 16.43 4.97
CA LEU A 323 2.66 15.94 5.45
C LEU A 323 2.38 14.93 6.55
N ARG A 324 2.77 13.66 6.35
CA ARG A 324 2.83 12.66 7.43
C ARG A 324 4.28 12.61 7.91
N VAL A 325 4.50 12.91 9.18
CA VAL A 325 5.81 12.79 9.81
C VAL A 325 5.73 11.65 10.82
N LEU A 326 6.82 10.89 10.94
CA LEU A 326 6.98 9.89 11.98
C LEU A 326 7.13 10.63 13.32
N CYS A 327 6.11 10.53 14.18
CA CYS A 327 6.21 10.93 15.57
C CYS A 327 6.17 9.64 16.41
N GLY A 328 7.34 9.14 16.80
CA GLY A 328 7.46 7.80 17.39
C GLY A 328 7.17 6.67 16.37
N ARG A 329 6.30 5.72 16.72
CA ARG A 329 5.87 4.60 15.86
C ARG A 329 4.64 4.91 14.99
N GLU A 330 4.12 6.14 15.06
CA GLU A 330 2.87 6.51 14.39
C GLU A 330 3.10 7.64 13.38
N LEU A 331 2.48 7.52 12.20
CA LEU A 331 2.50 8.55 11.16
C LEU A 331 1.46 9.62 11.49
N VAL A 332 1.91 10.74 12.04
CA VAL A 332 1.02 11.86 12.42
C VAL A 332 0.94 12.86 11.26
N PRO A 333 -0.27 13.19 10.76
CA PRO A 333 -0.43 14.23 9.74
C PRO A 333 -0.24 15.62 10.38
N ILE A 334 0.85 16.33 10.04
CA ILE A 334 1.15 17.66 10.63
C ILE A 334 0.26 18.76 10.03
N VAL A 335 -0.04 18.73 8.73
CA VAL A 335 -0.94 19.72 8.11
C VAL A 335 -1.77 19.05 7.02
N LYS A 336 -3.05 18.77 7.28
CA LYS A 336 -4.01 18.30 6.28
C LYS A 336 -4.98 19.43 5.94
N CYS A 337 -4.63 20.25 4.96
CA CYS A 337 -5.60 21.19 4.41
C CYS A 337 -6.40 20.48 3.32
N ASP A 338 -7.66 20.14 3.60
CA ASP A 338 -8.58 19.49 2.67
C ASP A 338 -9.56 20.45 2.00
N VAL A 339 -9.30 21.75 2.08
CA VAL A 339 -10.17 22.77 1.47
C VAL A 339 -10.35 22.49 -0.01
N LEU A 340 -11.62 22.35 -0.38
CA LEU A 340 -12.12 22.21 -1.73
C LEU A 340 -13.37 23.07 -1.86
N VAL A 341 -13.36 23.95 -2.85
CA VAL A 341 -14.47 24.84 -3.18
C VAL A 341 -14.96 24.46 -4.57
N CYS A 342 -16.26 24.18 -4.71
CA CYS A 342 -16.88 23.98 -6.02
C CYS A 342 -17.39 25.32 -6.55
N LEU A 343 -17.21 25.56 -7.83
CA LEU A 343 -17.59 26.81 -8.49
C LEU A 343 -18.18 26.53 -9.86
N PHE A 344 -19.02 27.46 -10.34
CA PHE A 344 -19.47 27.57 -11.73
C PHE A 344 -19.93 26.25 -12.35
N ASP A 345 -20.87 25.56 -11.69
CA ASP A 345 -21.41 24.28 -12.17
C ASP A 345 -21.97 24.44 -13.60
N LYS A 346 -21.49 23.58 -14.52
CA LYS A 346 -21.79 23.57 -15.96
C LYS A 346 -21.17 24.70 -16.80
N ALA A 347 -20.24 25.49 -16.26
CA ALA A 347 -19.46 26.42 -17.07
C ALA A 347 -18.58 25.67 -18.09
N SER A 348 -18.49 26.21 -19.30
CA SER A 348 -17.64 25.66 -20.37
C SER A 348 -16.17 25.90 -20.12
N LYS A 349 -15.81 27.08 -19.61
CA LYS A 349 -14.42 27.49 -19.40
C LYS A 349 -14.32 28.38 -18.18
N VAL A 350 -13.26 28.17 -17.40
CA VAL A 350 -12.94 28.99 -16.22
C VAL A 350 -11.43 29.24 -16.26
N ASN A 351 -11.04 30.52 -16.22
CA ASN A 351 -9.65 30.95 -16.25
C ASN A 351 -9.38 31.92 -15.11
N VAL A 352 -8.19 31.85 -14.53
CA VAL A 352 -7.71 32.87 -13.58
C VAL A 352 -7.06 34.00 -14.36
N LEU A 353 -7.40 35.24 -14.01
CA LEU A 353 -6.89 36.46 -14.62
C LEU A 353 -5.75 37.05 -13.77
N SER A 354 -4.87 37.83 -14.40
CA SER A 354 -3.79 38.54 -13.69
C SER A 354 -4.28 39.74 -12.88
N GLU A 355 -5.51 40.22 -13.13
CA GLU A 355 -6.12 41.29 -12.38
C GLU A 355 -6.52 40.84 -10.97
N VAL A 356 -6.27 41.70 -9.99
CA VAL A 356 -6.57 41.44 -8.57
C VAL A 356 -7.75 42.28 -8.10
N CYS A 357 -8.53 41.72 -7.19
CA CYS A 357 -9.62 42.42 -6.54
C CYS A 357 -9.10 43.52 -5.60
N ALA A 358 -9.55 44.76 -5.80
CA ALA A 358 -9.16 45.89 -4.94
C ALA A 358 -9.57 45.73 -3.46
N THR A 359 -10.59 44.92 -3.16
CA THR A 359 -11.14 44.78 -1.80
C THR A 359 -10.45 43.69 -0.99
N CYS A 360 -10.20 42.51 -1.57
CA CYS A 360 -9.67 41.35 -0.85
C CYS A 360 -8.33 40.82 -1.38
N GLY A 361 -7.80 41.39 -2.48
CA GLY A 361 -6.52 41.00 -3.05
C GLY A 361 -6.49 39.64 -3.77
N SER A 362 -7.62 38.93 -3.91
CA SER A 362 -7.69 37.69 -4.68
C SER A 362 -7.60 37.95 -6.20
N GLN A 363 -7.06 37.00 -6.96
CA GLN A 363 -7.09 37.07 -8.42
C GLN A 363 -8.53 36.95 -8.94
N ASN A 364 -8.85 37.71 -9.98
CA ASN A 364 -10.13 37.64 -10.66
C ASN A 364 -10.22 36.35 -11.50
N VAL A 365 -11.43 35.85 -11.69
CA VAL A 365 -11.72 34.66 -12.48
C VAL A 365 -12.68 35.03 -13.61
N ALA A 366 -12.37 34.61 -14.83
CA ALA A 366 -13.24 34.71 -15.99
C ALA A 366 -13.97 33.38 -16.20
N VAL A 367 -15.29 33.45 -16.40
CA VAL A 367 -16.17 32.30 -16.55
C VAL A 367 -16.99 32.45 -17.82
N GLU A 368 -17.03 31.39 -18.64
CA GLU A 368 -17.80 31.34 -19.87
C GLU A 368 -18.79 30.16 -19.82
N TYR A 369 -20.07 30.44 -20.12
CA TYR A 369 -21.13 29.45 -20.27
C TYR A 369 -21.54 29.30 -21.75
N LYS A 370 -21.98 28.10 -22.11
CA LYS A 370 -22.67 27.88 -23.39
C LYS A 370 -24.10 28.37 -23.33
N GLU A 371 -24.66 28.74 -24.48
CA GLU A 371 -26.06 29.14 -24.63
C GLU A 371 -27.01 28.14 -23.94
N GLY A 372 -28.00 28.66 -23.20
CA GLY A 372 -28.98 27.87 -22.46
C GLY A 372 -28.48 27.22 -21.15
N LYS A 373 -27.19 27.39 -20.79
CA LYS A 373 -26.62 26.86 -19.53
C LYS A 373 -26.12 27.94 -18.57
N SER A 374 -26.23 29.22 -18.95
CA SER A 374 -25.83 30.34 -18.10
C SER A 374 -26.60 30.34 -16.78
N LYS A 375 -25.87 30.61 -15.69
CA LYS A 375 -26.44 30.77 -14.34
C LYS A 375 -26.34 32.22 -13.85
N PHE A 376 -25.91 33.16 -14.71
CA PHE A 376 -25.87 34.58 -14.37
C PHE A 376 -27.29 35.15 -14.33
N LYS A 377 -27.53 36.12 -13.44
CA LYS A 377 -28.86 36.71 -13.22
C LYS A 377 -29.32 37.62 -14.36
N ASP A 378 -28.37 38.17 -15.11
CA ASP A 378 -28.52 39.09 -16.23
C ASP A 378 -28.68 38.37 -17.59
N GLY A 379 -28.49 37.04 -17.63
CA GLY A 379 -28.54 36.26 -18.86
C GLY A 379 -27.31 36.40 -19.76
N SER A 380 -26.24 37.05 -19.29
CA SER A 380 -24.97 37.10 -20.02
C SER A 380 -24.36 35.69 -20.17
N LEU A 381 -23.44 35.53 -21.11
CA LEU A 381 -22.74 34.25 -21.36
C LEU A 381 -21.34 34.21 -20.76
N SER A 382 -20.75 35.37 -20.49
CA SER A 382 -19.39 35.50 -19.97
C SER A 382 -19.32 36.61 -18.94
N GLU A 383 -18.67 36.34 -17.83
CA GLU A 383 -18.44 37.34 -16.79
C GLU A 383 -17.07 37.15 -16.15
N SER A 384 -16.47 38.25 -15.68
CA SER A 384 -15.17 38.25 -14.99
C SER A 384 -15.24 39.03 -13.68
N GLY A 385 -14.65 38.49 -12.63
CA GLY A 385 -14.55 39.18 -11.36
C GLY A 385 -14.01 38.32 -10.22
N CYS A 386 -14.04 38.88 -9.02
CA CYS A 386 -13.62 38.18 -7.81
C CYS A 386 -14.67 37.16 -7.34
N ILE A 387 -14.24 35.93 -7.02
CA ILE A 387 -15.13 34.87 -6.53
C ILE A 387 -15.72 35.14 -5.13
N PHE A 388 -15.15 36.08 -4.37
CA PHE A 388 -15.58 36.43 -3.02
C PHE A 388 -16.36 37.76 -2.96
N CYS A 389 -15.97 38.74 -3.77
CA CYS A 389 -16.51 40.10 -3.71
C CYS A 389 -17.48 40.45 -4.84
N SER A 390 -17.49 39.71 -5.97
CA SER A 390 -18.41 40.03 -7.07
C SER A 390 -19.83 39.59 -6.75
N PRO A 391 -20.84 40.50 -6.78
CA PRO A 391 -22.23 40.16 -6.52
C PRO A 391 -22.81 39.08 -7.45
N MET A 392 -22.25 38.93 -8.64
CA MET A 392 -22.71 37.97 -9.64
C MET A 392 -22.03 36.61 -9.52
N LEU A 393 -20.74 36.57 -9.13
CA LEU A 393 -19.99 35.31 -9.02
C LEU A 393 -20.15 34.63 -7.66
N THR A 394 -20.21 35.40 -6.56
CA THR A 394 -20.32 34.86 -5.20
C THR A 394 -21.49 33.88 -5.03
N PRO A 395 -22.70 34.12 -5.59
CA PRO A 395 -23.82 33.16 -5.50
C PRO A 395 -23.58 31.82 -6.21
N LEU A 396 -22.65 31.78 -7.17
CA LEU A 396 -22.33 30.58 -7.97
C LEU A 396 -21.25 29.69 -7.33
N VAL A 397 -20.61 30.17 -6.26
CA VAL A 397 -19.64 29.41 -5.47
C VAL A 397 -20.39 28.54 -4.47
N THR A 398 -20.30 27.21 -4.63
CA THR A 398 -21.08 26.26 -3.82
C THR A 398 -20.17 25.51 -2.83
N LYS A 399 -20.43 25.71 -1.53
CA LYS A 399 -19.94 24.97 -0.35
C LYS A 399 -18.44 24.60 -0.30
N GLN A 400 -17.77 25.16 0.71
CA GLN A 400 -16.47 24.71 1.22
C GLN A 400 -16.62 23.34 1.88
N ARG A 401 -16.02 22.29 1.31
CA ARG A 401 -15.87 21.00 2.03
C ARG A 401 -14.60 21.06 2.87
N VAL A 402 -14.77 21.04 4.19
CA VAL A 402 -13.74 20.66 5.16
C VAL A 402 -14.15 19.28 5.67
N SER A 403 -13.51 18.20 5.22
CA SER A 403 -13.78 16.88 5.77
C SER A 403 -12.88 16.66 6.98
N TYR A 404 -13.40 17.02 8.15
CA TYR A 404 -12.95 16.44 9.41
C TYR A 404 -14.10 15.58 9.95
N GLU A 405 -14.18 14.33 9.48
CA GLU A 405 -14.83 13.28 10.25
C GLU A 405 -13.75 12.32 10.72
N GLY A 406 -13.20 12.65 11.90
CA GLY A 406 -12.57 11.67 12.75
C GLY A 406 -13.57 10.55 13.03
N ASN A 407 -13.08 9.33 12.92
CA ASN A 407 -13.78 8.08 13.13
C ASN A 407 -14.49 8.08 14.50
N ARG A 408 -15.73 8.57 14.58
CA ARG A 408 -16.60 8.31 15.73
C ARG A 408 -17.14 6.90 15.56
N GLY A 409 -16.55 5.99 16.32
CA GLY A 409 -16.97 4.60 16.42
C GLY A 409 -18.49 4.52 16.57
N ARG A 410 -19.14 3.94 15.57
CA ARG A 410 -20.47 3.36 15.76
C ARG A 410 -20.29 2.13 16.63
N GLY A 411 -20.38 2.35 17.95
CA GLY A 411 -20.70 1.30 18.90
C GLY A 411 -21.95 0.58 18.40
N ARG A 412 -21.80 -0.70 18.06
CA ARG A 412 -22.93 -1.59 17.82
C ARG A 412 -23.68 -1.73 19.15
N GLY A 413 -24.77 -0.97 19.28
CA GLY A 413 -25.77 -1.20 20.31
C GLY A 413 -26.30 -2.62 20.17
N ARG A 414 -26.09 -3.41 21.23
CA ARG A 414 -26.62 -4.75 21.41
C ARG A 414 -28.14 -4.73 21.26
N GLY A 415 -28.65 -5.69 20.47
CA GLY A 415 -30.07 -5.88 20.23
C GLY A 415 -30.84 -6.21 21.51
N GLY A 416 -32.04 -5.63 21.61
CA GLY A 416 -33.07 -6.05 22.53
C GLY A 416 -33.69 -7.40 22.13
N PRO A 417 -34.31 -8.12 23.09
CA PRO A 417 -34.65 -9.53 22.96
C PRO A 417 -35.89 -9.77 22.09
N ARG A 418 -35.81 -10.76 21.18
CA ARG A 418 -36.96 -11.28 20.44
C ARG A 418 -37.83 -12.13 21.37
N GLY A 419 -39.04 -11.65 21.60
CA GLY A 419 -40.13 -12.41 22.22
C GLY A 419 -40.64 -13.54 21.33
N ARG A 420 -40.99 -14.65 21.99
CA ARG A 420 -41.71 -15.81 21.46
C ARG A 420 -43.11 -15.40 20.95
N GLY A 421 -43.49 -15.89 19.77
CA GLY A 421 -44.85 -15.82 19.25
C GLY A 421 -45.14 -16.99 18.31
N ARG A 422 -46.06 -17.85 18.72
CA ARG A 422 -46.49 -19.10 18.06
C ARG A 422 -47.27 -18.85 16.77
N GLY A 423 -47.12 -19.76 15.80
CA GLY A 423 -48.27 -20.57 15.33
C GLY A 423 -48.74 -20.43 13.87
N ARG A 424 -48.99 -21.62 13.29
CA ARG A 424 -49.77 -21.99 12.08
C ARG A 424 -49.03 -21.78 10.74
N GLY A 425 -48.77 -22.76 9.88
CA GLY A 425 -49.31 -24.11 9.70
C GLY A 425 -50.25 -24.14 8.50
N ARG A 426 -49.78 -24.61 7.32
CA ARG A 426 -50.54 -25.52 6.44
C ARG A 426 -49.79 -25.97 5.18
N ALA A 427 -49.93 -27.27 4.93
CA ALA A 427 -50.22 -27.94 3.66
C ALA A 427 -49.06 -28.24 2.70
N GLY A 428 -48.70 -29.52 2.70
CA GLY A 428 -47.88 -30.18 1.69
C GLY A 428 -48.63 -30.52 0.39
N ARG A 429 -47.83 -31.00 -0.57
CA ARG A 429 -48.06 -31.86 -1.74
C ARG A 429 -46.71 -31.80 -2.49
N ARG A 430 -46.01 -32.85 -2.85
CA ARG A 430 -46.26 -34.29 -3.02
C ARG A 430 -44.94 -35.02 -2.83
#